data_AF-A0A9N7NEI1-F1
#
_entry.id   AF-A0A9N7NEI1-F1
#
_cell.length_a   1.000
_cell.length_b   1.000
_cell.length_c   1.000
_cell.angle_alpha   90.00
_cell.angle_beta   90.00
_cell.angle_gamma   90.00
#
_symmetry.space_group_name_H-M   'P 1'
#
loop_
_entity.id
_entity.type
_entity.pdbx_description
1 polymer ?
#
loop_
_entity_poly.entity_id
_entity_poly.type
_entity_poly.pdbx_seq_one_letter_code
_entity_poly.pdbx_strand_id
1 'polypeptide(L)'
;MCIYMQVEGIQVHANEGGVTQTRGGIYWLILPAGYLGSSFWGMALILASTNLLTARIAAGCLILSLLIVLFIAKNWTLRGLCIGFIVFIGVIWLLQELTTVRILRYIILFIGVMNSLFSVYDIYDDLISRRVHSSDAEKFAELCPCPCNGVGWGIIWGMISFMFLCGAIYLGLVILS
;
A
#
# COMPACT_ATOMS: atom_id res chain seq x y z
N MET A 1 -14.61 24.14 1.22
CA MET A 1 -14.21 22.77 0.85
C MET A 1 -13.52 22.83 -0.51
N CYS A 2 -12.18 22.82 -0.56
CA CYS A 2 -11.46 22.79 -1.83
C CYS A 2 -11.53 21.36 -2.37
N ILE A 3 -12.31 21.15 -3.43
CA ILE A 3 -12.50 19.85 -4.09
C ILE A 3 -11.20 19.41 -4.81
N TYR A 4 -10.32 20.36 -5.14
CA TYR A 4 -9.03 20.09 -5.74
C TYR A 4 -8.04 19.58 -4.69
N MET A 5 -7.59 18.33 -4.85
CA MET A 5 -6.51 17.73 -4.06
C MET A 5 -5.19 17.95 -4.78
N GLN A 6 -4.29 18.71 -4.19
CA GLN A 6 -2.92 18.85 -4.67
C GLN A 6 -1.96 18.18 -3.68
N VAL A 7 -1.23 17.17 -4.13
CA VAL A 7 -0.15 16.56 -3.33
C VAL A 7 1.07 17.46 -3.43
N GLU A 8 1.44 18.10 -2.31
CA GLU A 8 2.60 19.00 -2.25
C GLU A 8 3.91 18.24 -2.08
N GLY A 9 3.87 17.03 -1.53
CA GLY A 9 5.02 16.14 -1.45
C GLY A 9 4.82 14.97 -0.50
N ILE A 10 5.66 13.95 -0.66
CA ILE A 10 5.68 12.75 0.17
C ILE A 10 7.05 12.65 0.85
N GLN A 11 7.05 12.28 2.13
CA GLN A 11 8.25 12.02 2.91
C GLN A 11 8.14 10.70 3.66
N VAL A 12 9.27 10.02 3.83
CA VAL A 12 9.41 8.78 4.61
C VAL A 12 10.62 8.88 5.51
N HIS A 13 10.41 8.71 6.80
CA HIS A 13 11.43 8.85 7.82
C HIS A 13 12.04 7.48 8.16
N ALA A 14 13.20 7.49 8.83
CA ALA A 14 13.92 6.26 9.18
C ALA A 14 13.23 5.42 10.27
N ASN A 15 12.22 5.98 10.93
CA ASN A 15 11.34 5.29 11.89
C ASN A 15 10.13 4.64 11.20
N GLU A 16 10.25 4.31 9.90
CA GLU A 16 9.21 3.67 9.07
C GLU A 16 7.95 4.54 8.83
N GLY A 17 7.85 5.71 9.47
CA GLY A 17 6.73 6.63 9.31
C GLY A 17 6.76 7.39 7.98
N GLY A 18 5.63 7.36 7.26
CA GLY A 18 5.39 8.16 6.07
C GLY A 18 4.47 9.35 6.34
N VAL A 19 4.71 10.48 5.66
CA VAL A 19 3.81 11.63 5.68
C VAL A 19 3.59 12.16 4.27
N THR A 20 2.32 12.27 3.90
CA THR A 20 1.90 12.90 2.64
C THR A 20 1.32 14.27 2.93
N GLN A 21 1.95 15.31 2.39
CA GLN A 21 1.46 16.68 2.49
C GLN A 21 0.48 16.94 1.35
N THR A 22 -0.79 17.17 1.67
CA THR A 22 -1.84 17.50 0.70
C THR A 22 -2.43 18.87 0.98
N ARG A 23 -2.65 19.66 -0.07
CA ARG A 23 -3.41 20.91 -0.03
C ARG A 23 -4.79 20.70 -0.64
N GLY A 24 -5.83 20.83 0.19
CA GLY A 24 -7.21 20.56 -0.21
C GLY A 24 -7.52 19.07 -0.38
N GLY A 25 -8.71 18.75 -0.90
CA GLY A 25 -9.19 17.39 -1.10
C GLY A 25 -10.20 16.92 -0.06
N ILE A 26 -10.76 15.73 -0.32
CA ILE A 26 -11.75 15.08 0.53
C ILE A 26 -11.01 14.21 1.54
N TYR A 27 -10.83 14.70 2.77
CA TYR A 27 -10.14 13.98 3.85
C TYR A 27 -10.73 12.59 4.11
N TRP A 28 -12.03 12.43 3.87
CA TRP A 28 -12.72 11.13 3.95
C TRP A 28 -12.15 10.04 3.04
N LEU A 29 -11.54 10.42 1.91
CA LEU A 29 -10.87 9.48 1.00
C LEU A 29 -9.37 9.39 1.29
N ILE A 30 -8.75 10.47 1.75
CA ILE A 30 -7.29 10.56 1.95
C ILE A 30 -6.86 9.78 3.20
N LEU A 31 -7.59 9.91 4.31
CA LEU A 31 -7.26 9.28 5.59
C LEU A 31 -7.29 7.73 5.53
N PRO A 32 -8.30 7.07 4.94
CA PRO A 32 -8.28 5.61 4.82
C PRO A 32 -7.35 5.10 3.70
N ALA A 33 -6.85 5.97 2.82
CA ALA A 33 -6.11 5.54 1.63
C ALA A 33 -4.82 4.77 1.97
N GLY A 34 -4.15 5.11 3.07
CA GLY A 34 -2.96 4.38 3.52
C GLY A 34 -3.27 2.94 3.89
N TYR A 35 -4.23 2.73 4.78
CA TYR A 35 -4.59 1.40 5.26
C TYR A 35 -5.34 0.58 4.19
N LEU A 36 -6.48 1.10 3.70
CA LEU A 36 -7.34 0.36 2.78
C LEU A 36 -6.71 0.23 1.39
N GLY A 37 -5.98 1.25 0.94
CA GLY A 37 -5.28 1.23 -0.34
C GLY A 37 -4.20 0.18 -0.38
N SER A 38 -3.40 0.04 0.69
CA SER A 38 -2.36 -0.99 0.79
C SER A 38 -2.95 -2.41 0.75
N SER A 39 -4.07 -2.64 1.44
CA SER A 39 -4.79 -3.92 1.36
C SER A 39 -5.37 -4.20 -0.03
N PHE A 40 -5.99 -3.21 -0.67
CA PHE A 40 -6.57 -3.36 -2.01
C PHE A 40 -5.50 -3.67 -3.06
N TRP A 41 -4.42 -2.88 -3.10
CA TRP A 41 -3.32 -3.11 -4.04
C TRP A 41 -2.55 -4.39 -3.70
N GLY A 42 -2.45 -4.74 -2.42
CA GLY A 42 -1.90 -6.03 -1.99
C GLY A 42 -2.67 -7.22 -2.57
N MET A 43 -4.00 -7.22 -2.45
CA MET A 43 -4.86 -8.21 -3.10
C MET A 43 -4.67 -8.22 -4.62
N ALA A 44 -4.68 -7.05 -5.27
CA ALA A 44 -4.52 -6.96 -6.72
C ALA A 44 -3.18 -7.55 -7.19
N LEU A 45 -2.09 -7.31 -6.47
CA LEU A 45 -0.77 -7.87 -6.77
C LEU A 45 -0.72 -9.39 -6.55
N ILE A 46 -1.34 -9.89 -5.47
CA ILE A 46 -1.47 -11.34 -5.23
C ILE A 46 -2.19 -12.01 -6.40
N LEU A 47 -3.33 -11.46 -6.84
CA LEU A 47 -4.07 -12.00 -7.97
C LEU A 47 -3.31 -11.87 -9.29
N ALA A 48 -2.65 -10.74 -9.52
CA ALA A 48 -1.82 -10.53 -10.71
C ALA A 48 -0.59 -11.47 -10.73
N SER A 49 -0.14 -11.98 -9.59
CA SER A 49 0.94 -12.95 -9.53
C SER A 49 0.52 -14.36 -9.97
N THR A 50 -0.76 -14.63 -10.25
CA THR A 50 -1.21 -15.98 -10.65
C THR A 50 -0.66 -16.39 -12.02
N ASN A 51 -0.62 -15.46 -12.99
CA ASN A 51 -0.09 -15.68 -14.32
C ASN A 51 1.21 -14.91 -14.56
N LEU A 52 2.07 -15.43 -15.44
CA LEU A 52 3.36 -14.79 -15.74
C LEU A 52 3.18 -13.44 -16.47
N LEU A 53 2.21 -13.38 -17.38
CA LEU A 53 1.91 -12.17 -18.15
C LEU A 53 1.37 -11.06 -17.24
N THR A 54 0.44 -11.40 -16.34
CA THR A 54 -0.10 -10.44 -15.36
C THR A 54 0.95 -10.02 -14.35
N ALA A 55 1.87 -10.91 -13.94
CA ALA A 55 2.98 -10.57 -13.06
C ALA A 55 3.97 -9.58 -13.72
N ARG A 56 4.24 -9.72 -15.02
CA ARG A 56 5.02 -8.75 -15.81
C ARG A 56 4.34 -7.39 -15.87
N ILE A 57 3.03 -7.36 -16.15
CA ILE A 57 2.25 -6.11 -16.16
C ILE A 57 2.28 -5.47 -14.77
N ALA A 58 2.05 -6.24 -13.71
CA ALA A 58 2.09 -5.76 -12.32
C ALA A 58 3.46 -5.19 -11.95
N ALA A 59 4.56 -5.86 -12.32
CA ALA A 59 5.92 -5.34 -12.13
C ALA A 59 6.12 -4.00 -12.86
N GLY A 60 5.61 -3.88 -14.09
CA GLY A 60 5.66 -2.64 -14.87
C GLY A 60 4.87 -1.51 -14.22
N CYS A 61 3.66 -1.80 -13.76
CA CYS A 61 2.84 -0.86 -13.01
C CYS A 61 3.52 -0.41 -11.71
N LEU A 62 4.16 -1.34 -10.97
CA LEU A 62 4.90 -1.03 -9.74
C LEU A 62 6.11 -0.13 -10.01
N ILE A 63 6.90 -0.43 -11.04
CA ILE A 63 8.03 0.42 -11.45
C ILE A 63 7.52 1.82 -11.82
N LEU A 64 6.45 1.89 -12.61
CA LEU A 64 5.86 3.17 -13.01
C LEU A 64 5.35 3.97 -11.80
N SER A 65 4.67 3.33 -10.84
CA SER A 65 4.22 4.00 -9.62
C SER A 65 5.40 4.50 -8.78
N LEU A 66 6.47 3.72 -8.66
CA LEU A 66 7.68 4.12 -7.94
C LEU A 66 8.39 5.29 -8.64
N LEU A 67 8.39 5.33 -9.97
CA LEU A 67 8.92 6.47 -10.74
C LEU A 67 8.12 7.74 -10.48
N ILE A 68 6.78 7.66 -10.46
CA ILE A 68 5.94 8.81 -10.14
C ILE A 68 6.25 9.31 -8.72
N VAL A 69 6.34 8.41 -7.74
CA VAL A 69 6.69 8.76 -6.35
C VAL A 69 8.09 9.37 -6.27
N LEU A 70 9.05 8.88 -7.06
CA LEU A 70 10.41 9.42 -7.10
C LEU A 70 10.45 10.92 -7.47
N PHE A 71 9.58 11.37 -8.39
CA PHE A 71 9.45 12.78 -8.75
C PHE A 71 8.76 13.63 -7.68
N ILE A 72 7.85 13.04 -6.91
CA ILE A 72 7.09 13.73 -5.84
C ILE A 72 7.84 13.72 -4.50
N ALA A 73 8.80 12.81 -4.33
CA ALA A 73 9.56 12.62 -3.11
C ALA A 73 10.41 13.86 -2.77
N LYS A 74 10.22 14.39 -1.55
CA LYS A 74 10.97 15.55 -1.05
C LYS A 74 12.28 15.19 -0.35
N ASN A 75 12.38 13.99 0.21
CA ASN A 75 13.49 13.52 1.06
C ASN A 75 14.38 12.48 0.34
N TRP A 76 15.66 12.46 0.70
CA TRP A 76 16.63 11.54 0.12
C TRP A 76 16.39 10.06 0.47
N THR A 77 15.84 9.77 1.66
CA THR A 77 15.53 8.40 2.09
C THR A 77 14.47 7.76 1.20
N LEU A 78 13.36 8.46 0.91
CA LEU A 78 12.32 7.97 0.01
C LEU A 78 12.82 7.82 -1.42
N ARG A 79 13.63 8.77 -1.91
CA ARG A 79 14.24 8.68 -3.25
C ARG A 79 15.16 7.47 -3.37
N GLY A 80 16.01 7.25 -2.37
CA GLY A 80 16.90 6.08 -2.30
C GLY A 80 16.10 4.77 -2.28
N LEU A 81 15.04 4.71 -1.48
CA LEU A 81 14.15 3.55 -1.40
C LEU A 81 13.47 3.27 -2.75
N CYS A 82 12.92 4.29 -3.41
CA CYS A 82 12.29 4.15 -4.72
C CYS A 82 13.28 3.65 -5.77
N ILE A 83 14.47 4.26 -5.86
CA ILE A 83 15.52 3.83 -6.80
C ILE A 83 15.93 2.39 -6.51
N GLY A 84 16.14 2.04 -5.23
CA GLY A 84 16.48 0.69 -4.81
C GLY A 84 15.46 -0.35 -5.27
N PHE A 85 14.17 -0.10 -5.04
CA PHE A 85 13.10 -1.00 -5.49
C PHE A 85 12.95 -1.04 -7.02
N ILE A 86 13.08 0.08 -7.72
CA ILE A 86 13.04 0.09 -9.20
C ILE A 86 14.16 -0.77 -9.78
N VAL A 87 15.39 -0.59 -9.29
CA VAL A 87 16.54 -1.39 -9.73
C VAL A 87 16.35 -2.85 -9.37
N PHE A 88 15.91 -3.15 -8.14
CA PHE A 88 15.66 -4.51 -7.68
C PHE A 88 14.63 -5.24 -8.56
N ILE A 89 13.45 -4.64 -8.78
CA ILE A 89 12.40 -5.24 -9.62
C ILE A 89 12.88 -5.35 -11.07
N GLY A 90 13.60 -4.35 -11.59
CA GLY A 90 14.17 -4.35 -12.93
C GLY A 90 15.19 -5.47 -13.16
N VAL A 91 16.09 -5.70 -12.19
CA VAL A 91 17.07 -6.81 -12.23
C VAL A 91 16.34 -8.16 -12.20
N ILE A 92 15.37 -8.34 -11.31
CA ILE A 92 14.58 -9.58 -11.25
C ILE A 92 13.81 -9.83 -12.55
N TRP A 93 13.26 -8.78 -13.16
CA TRP A 93 12.60 -8.90 -14.46
C TRP A 93 13.60 -9.36 -15.52
N LEU A 94 14.75 -8.70 -15.65
CA LEU A 94 15.78 -9.09 -16.62
C LEU A 94 16.25 -10.53 -16.40
N LEU A 95 16.49 -10.93 -15.15
CA LEU A 95 16.86 -12.30 -14.81
C LEU A 95 15.79 -13.32 -15.22
N GLN A 96 14.51 -12.95 -15.08
CA GLN A 96 13.41 -13.80 -15.53
C GLN A 96 13.34 -13.89 -17.07
N GLU A 97 13.71 -12.85 -17.82
CA GLU A 97 13.71 -12.95 -19.28
C GLU A 97 14.90 -13.76 -19.79
N LEU A 98 16.02 -13.74 -19.07
CA LEU A 98 17.24 -14.46 -19.41
C LEU A 98 17.25 -15.92 -18.92
N THR A 99 16.42 -16.26 -17.94
CA THR A 99 16.43 -17.59 -17.30
C THR A 99 15.04 -18.23 -17.37
N THR A 100 14.97 -19.56 -17.42
CA THR A 100 13.69 -20.30 -17.38
C THR A 100 13.00 -20.28 -16.00
N VAL A 101 13.63 -19.70 -14.98
CA VAL A 101 13.11 -19.66 -13.60
C VAL A 101 12.10 -18.52 -13.45
N ARG A 102 10.89 -18.85 -12.98
CA ARG A 102 9.76 -17.92 -12.80
C ARG A 102 9.86 -17.09 -11.50
N ILE A 103 10.98 -16.41 -11.29
CA ILE A 103 11.29 -15.70 -10.03
C ILE A 103 10.41 -14.45 -9.83
N LEU A 104 10.11 -13.69 -10.89
CA LEU A 104 9.32 -12.45 -10.81
C LEU A 104 7.95 -12.72 -10.19
N ARG A 105 7.34 -13.87 -10.52
CA ARG A 105 6.06 -14.29 -9.97
C ARG A 105 6.08 -14.32 -8.44
N TYR A 106 7.09 -14.96 -7.86
CA TYR A 106 7.22 -15.10 -6.41
C TYR A 106 7.54 -13.76 -5.74
N ILE A 107 8.34 -12.90 -6.39
CA ILE A 107 8.63 -11.57 -5.87
C ILE A 107 7.37 -10.69 -5.85
N ILE A 108 6.57 -10.69 -6.92
CA ILE A 108 5.31 -9.92 -6.97
C ILE A 108 4.30 -10.45 -5.96
N LEU A 109 4.19 -11.78 -5.84
CA LEU A 109 3.36 -12.41 -4.80
C LEU A 109 3.81 -11.98 -3.40
N PHE A 110 5.12 -12.03 -3.12
CA PHE A 110 5.69 -11.61 -1.85
C PHE A 110 5.39 -10.14 -1.55
N ILE A 111 5.59 -9.24 -2.50
CA ILE A 111 5.26 -7.82 -2.35
C ILE A 111 3.76 -7.64 -2.05
N GLY A 112 2.88 -8.33 -2.78
CA GLY A 112 1.43 -8.25 -2.55
C GLY A 112 0.99 -8.75 -1.16
N VAL A 113 1.57 -9.87 -0.71
CA VAL A 113 1.34 -10.42 0.63
C VAL A 113 1.84 -9.45 1.71
N MET A 114 3.07 -8.95 1.57
CA MET A 114 3.62 -7.99 2.52
C MET A 114 2.78 -6.71 2.58
N ASN A 115 2.32 -6.17 1.45
CA ASN A 115 1.49 -4.97 1.42
C ASN A 115 0.15 -5.16 2.16
N SER A 116 -0.43 -6.36 2.05
CA SER A 116 -1.66 -6.71 2.77
C SER A 116 -1.42 -6.91 4.26
N LEU A 117 -0.32 -7.57 4.64
CA LEU A 117 0.05 -7.79 6.04
C LEU A 117 0.44 -6.49 6.74
N PHE A 118 1.20 -5.61 6.08
CA PHE A 118 1.56 -4.30 6.62
C PHE A 118 0.34 -3.44 6.85
N SER A 119 -0.66 -3.46 5.96
CA SER A 119 -1.95 -2.77 6.21
C SER A 119 -2.60 -3.22 7.52
N VAL A 120 -2.66 -4.52 7.78
CA VAL A 120 -3.24 -5.06 9.03
C VAL A 120 -2.37 -4.71 10.24
N TYR A 121 -1.04 -4.79 10.09
CA TYR A 121 -0.09 -4.46 11.14
C TYR A 121 -0.15 -2.97 11.51
N ASP A 122 -0.20 -2.05 10.54
CA ASP A 122 -0.27 -0.62 10.77
C ASP A 122 -1.57 -0.25 11.50
N ILE A 123 -2.71 -0.84 11.09
CA ILE A 123 -3.98 -0.71 11.81
C ILE A 123 -3.83 -1.18 13.26
N TYR A 124 -3.18 -2.32 13.49
CA TYR A 124 -2.97 -2.84 14.84
C TYR A 124 -2.03 -1.96 15.68
N ASP A 125 -0.89 -1.52 15.12
CA ASP A 125 0.09 -0.71 15.84
C ASP A 125 -0.46 0.68 16.19
N ASP A 126 -1.16 1.33 15.25
CA ASP A 126 -1.71 2.67 15.45
C ASP A 126 -2.87 2.70 16.45
N LEU A 127 -3.73 1.67 16.45
CA LEU A 127 -4.95 1.64 17.28
C LEU A 127 -4.77 0.98 18.65
N ILE A 128 -3.99 -0.10 18.72
CA ILE A 128 -3.94 -0.99 19.90
C ILE A 128 -2.61 -0.82 20.64
N SER A 129 -1.50 -0.86 19.92
CA SER A 129 -0.15 -0.85 20.51
C SER A 129 0.24 0.54 21.02
N ARG A 130 0.18 1.56 20.16
CA ARG A 130 0.69 2.90 20.47
C ARG A 130 -0.38 3.91 20.87
N ARG A 131 -1.67 3.66 20.56
CA ARG A 131 -2.78 4.62 20.72
C ARG A 131 -2.35 6.04 20.37
N VAL A 132 -1.88 6.20 19.13
CA VAL A 132 -1.38 7.51 18.69
C VAL A 132 -2.57 8.43 18.52
N HIS A 133 -2.66 9.43 19.40
CA HIS A 133 -3.77 10.41 19.45
C HIS A 133 -3.86 11.34 18.22
N SER A 134 -3.12 11.03 17.15
CA SER A 134 -3.07 11.77 15.89
C SER A 134 -3.13 10.85 14.67
N SER A 135 -3.50 9.58 14.86
CA SER A 135 -3.64 8.59 13.78
C SER A 135 -4.73 9.01 12.80
N ASP A 136 -4.65 8.51 11.55
CA ASP A 136 -5.62 8.87 10.51
C ASP A 136 -7.04 8.43 10.87
N ALA A 137 -7.19 7.37 11.68
CA ALA A 137 -8.47 6.91 12.21
C ALA A 137 -9.06 7.88 13.26
N GLU A 138 -8.24 8.48 14.11
CA GLU A 138 -8.70 9.51 15.06
C GLU A 138 -9.06 10.82 14.36
N LYS A 139 -8.25 11.27 13.40
CA LYS A 139 -8.59 12.44 12.56
C LYS A 139 -9.87 12.23 11.76
N PHE A 140 -10.12 10.99 11.33
CA PHE A 140 -11.37 10.64 10.65
C PHE A 140 -12.56 10.68 11.61
N ALA A 141 -12.40 10.23 12.85
CA ALA A 141 -13.41 10.34 13.88
C ALA A 141 -13.77 11.79 14.23
N GLU A 142 -12.79 12.70 14.29
CA GLU A 142 -13.04 14.15 14.52
C GLU A 142 -13.84 14.80 13.39
N LEU A 143 -13.67 14.33 12.15
CA LEU A 143 -14.38 14.84 10.98
C LEU A 143 -15.78 14.24 10.83
N CYS A 144 -16.09 13.14 11.51
CA CYS A 144 -17.35 12.42 11.35
C CYS A 144 -18.33 12.80 12.49
N PRO A 145 -19.57 13.21 12.19
CA PRO A 145 -20.56 13.59 13.21
C PRO A 145 -21.15 12.41 14.02
N CYS A 146 -20.57 11.21 13.93
CA CYS A 146 -21.03 10.03 14.66
C CYS A 146 -20.20 9.79 15.93
N PRO A 147 -20.76 9.21 17.01
CA PRO A 147 -20.10 9.03 18.31
C PRO A 147 -19.10 7.86 18.32
N CYS A 148 -18.39 7.63 17.21
CA CYS A 148 -17.44 6.54 17.06
C CYS A 148 -16.02 7.06 17.31
N ASN A 149 -15.36 6.60 18.38
CA ASN A 149 -13.93 6.88 18.61
C ASN A 149 -13.06 6.35 17.45
N GLY A 150 -11.86 6.90 17.26
CA GLY A 150 -10.92 6.46 16.21
C GLY A 150 -10.65 4.94 16.21
N VAL A 151 -10.71 4.31 17.38
CA VAL A 151 -10.65 2.85 17.55
C VAL A 151 -11.76 2.11 16.78
N GLY A 152 -12.98 2.64 16.76
CA GLY A 152 -14.11 2.02 16.05
C GLY A 152 -13.94 2.03 14.54
N TRP A 153 -13.51 3.16 13.97
CA TRP A 153 -13.19 3.27 12.54
C TRP A 153 -12.01 2.38 12.15
N GLY A 154 -11.00 2.35 13.00
CA GLY A 154 -9.87 1.46 12.84
C GLY A 154 -10.24 -0.03 12.81
N ILE A 155 -11.16 -0.48 13.67
CA ILE A 155 -11.69 -1.86 13.63
C ILE A 155 -12.43 -2.13 12.30
N ILE A 156 -13.26 -1.20 11.83
CA ILE A 156 -13.97 -1.34 10.56
C ILE A 156 -12.99 -1.48 9.40
N TRP A 157 -11.97 -0.62 9.35
CA TRP A 157 -10.94 -0.70 8.31
C TRP A 157 -10.11 -1.98 8.44
N GLY A 158 -9.81 -2.42 9.67
CA GLY A 158 -9.14 -3.70 9.92
C GLY A 158 -9.92 -4.89 9.39
N MET A 159 -11.24 -4.92 9.61
CA MET A 159 -12.11 -5.97 9.05
C MET A 159 -12.10 -5.96 7.51
N ILE A 160 -12.15 -4.78 6.89
CA ILE A 160 -12.10 -4.65 5.42
C ILE A 160 -10.75 -5.13 4.89
N SER A 161 -9.64 -4.71 5.50
CA SER A 161 -8.28 -5.17 5.16
C SER A 161 -8.15 -6.69 5.28
N PHE A 162 -8.70 -7.26 6.36
CA PHE A 162 -8.71 -8.72 6.55
C PHE A 162 -9.55 -9.45 5.50
N MET A 163 -10.72 -8.91 5.13
CA MET A 163 -11.54 -9.45 4.05
C MET A 163 -10.80 -9.43 2.70
N PHE A 164 -10.06 -8.36 2.40
CA PHE A 164 -9.23 -8.31 1.19
C PHE A 164 -8.14 -9.38 1.21
N LEU A 165 -7.47 -9.60 2.34
CA LEU A 165 -6.47 -10.66 2.47
C LEU A 165 -7.07 -12.05 2.28
N CYS A 166 -8.18 -12.36 2.98
CA CYS A 166 -8.88 -13.64 2.83
C CYS A 166 -9.40 -13.84 1.41
N GLY A 167 -9.96 -12.79 0.80
CA GLY A 167 -10.41 -12.79 -0.59
C GLY A 167 -9.27 -13.03 -1.58
N ALA A 168 -8.12 -12.40 -1.37
CA ALA A 168 -6.92 -12.60 -2.18
C ALA A 168 -6.43 -14.05 -2.13
N ILE A 169 -6.39 -14.65 -0.94
CA ILE A 169 -5.98 -16.03 -0.74
C ILE A 169 -6.99 -16.99 -1.39
N TYR A 170 -8.28 -16.80 -1.14
CA TYR A 170 -9.33 -17.66 -1.69
C TYR A 170 -9.35 -17.63 -3.21
N LEU A 171 -9.41 -16.43 -3.82
CA LEU A 171 -9.39 -16.27 -5.26
C LEU A 171 -8.07 -16.75 -5.87
N GLY A 172 -6.94 -16.48 -5.21
CA GLY A 172 -5.63 -16.97 -5.63
C GLY A 172 -5.56 -18.50 -5.66
N LEU A 173 -6.13 -19.19 -4.67
CA LEU A 173 -6.24 -20.65 -4.64
C LEU A 173 -7.17 -21.19 -5.73
N VAL A 174 -8.33 -20.57 -5.93
CA VAL A 174 -9.30 -20.97 -6.97
C VAL A 174 -8.75 -20.80 -8.38
N ILE A 175 -7.93 -19.76 -8.63
CA ILE A 175 -7.29 -19.57 -9.94
C ILE A 175 -6.17 -20.60 -10.17
N LEU A 176 -5.58 -21.14 -9.09
CA LEU A 176 -4.47 -22.09 -9.15
C LEU A 176 -4.92 -23.56 -9.18
N SER A 177 -6.13 -23.87 -8.69
CA SER A 177 -6.76 -25.19 -8.72
C SER A 177 -7.25 -25.55 -10.12
#